data_AF-S9W9Q1-F1
#
_entry.id   AF-S9W9Q1-F1
#
_cell.length_a   1.000
_cell.length_b   1.000
_cell.length_c   1.000
_cell.angle_alpha   90.00
_cell.angle_beta   90.00
_cell.angle_gamma   90.00
#
_symmetry.space_group_name_H-M   'P 1'
#
loop_
_entity.id
_entity.type
_entity.pdbx_description
1 polymer ?
#
loop_
_entity_poly.entity_id
_entity_poly.type
_entity_poly.pdbx_seq_one_letter_code
_entity_poly.pdbx_strand_id
1 'polypeptide(L)'
;MCARLASIPCCCVYLKLARCCTSGSKPLLCVYVCACTPVHNVSSFMLTDLLPPFPRFMAAQSSNPSIAILSAPRALAMFRPTLALCASLRYRRPYWMLFLKDADNWKIYTVIQQPDHQRTEMMYQAWLGGLDRPYVRPKCMAHQPTWLTKKRHLLRKARLDGAETPLEKYVLEWHKRFHSFQGTERPTADDLHTAFDLVERPLDLSYACQLLNTCRNVNNIRFDADTFLIFVEACMRVDRKDCAQYALEKAPQLGFWHIDENCRKYLVGEQTWYKLSPLDNMYYPLDENVELNKTRSAPEPTAAAGVKSGGADGDAEEPVDDEIARLQAELEALEKEASVAEEDVEGVVDGDDVHKK
;
A
#
# COMPACT_ATOMS: atom_id res chain seq x y z
N MET A 1 -22.48 -24.67 28.69
CA MET A 1 -23.23 -24.12 27.54
C MET A 1 -23.69 -22.70 27.88
N CYS A 2 -22.94 -21.70 27.43
CA CYS A 2 -23.37 -20.30 27.43
C CYS A 2 -23.05 -19.72 26.06
N ALA A 3 -24.08 -19.38 25.30
CA ALA A 3 -23.96 -18.76 23.99
C ALA A 3 -23.57 -17.29 24.15
N ARG A 4 -22.47 -16.87 23.51
CA ARG A 4 -22.14 -15.48 23.23
C ARG A 4 -22.43 -15.22 21.75
N LEU A 5 -23.45 -14.43 21.47
CA LEU A 5 -23.69 -13.86 20.14
C LEU A 5 -23.53 -12.34 20.22
N ALA A 6 -22.50 -11.90 19.49
CA ALA A 6 -22.29 -10.64 18.77
C ALA A 6 -22.92 -9.33 19.30
N SER A 7 -22.01 -8.44 19.72
CA SER A 7 -22.17 -7.00 19.81
C SER A 7 -22.46 -6.39 18.42
N ILE A 8 -23.64 -5.78 18.28
CA ILE A 8 -24.01 -4.87 17.18
C ILE A 8 -23.84 -3.43 17.72
N PRO A 9 -23.14 -2.52 17.01
CA PRO A 9 -22.92 -1.17 17.51
C PRO A 9 -24.22 -0.34 17.47
N CYS A 10 -24.55 0.20 18.63
CA CYS A 10 -25.69 1.06 18.91
C CYS A 10 -25.58 2.41 18.17
N CYS A 11 -26.55 2.76 17.33
CA CYS A 11 -26.73 4.13 16.85
C CYS A 11 -27.45 4.95 17.93
N CYS A 12 -26.74 5.85 18.61
CA CYS A 12 -27.35 6.87 19.45
C CYS A 12 -28.10 7.90 18.59
N VAL A 13 -29.42 7.91 18.65
CA VAL A 13 -30.27 8.96 18.06
C VAL A 13 -30.40 10.10 19.08
N TYR A 14 -29.84 11.27 18.78
CA TYR A 14 -30.09 12.51 19.53
C TYR A 14 -31.31 13.23 18.93
N LEU A 15 -32.42 13.28 19.68
CA LEU A 15 -33.60 14.07 19.32
C LEU A 15 -33.47 15.48 19.90
N LYS A 16 -33.27 16.49 19.04
CA LYS A 16 -33.24 17.90 19.46
C LYS A 16 -34.58 18.55 19.09
N LEU A 17 -35.47 18.71 20.07
CA LEU A 17 -36.75 19.41 19.92
C LEU A 17 -36.52 20.93 19.91
N ALA A 18 -36.64 21.55 18.73
CA ALA A 18 -36.73 23.00 18.62
C ALA A 18 -38.22 23.41 18.57
N ARG A 19 -38.71 24.13 19.60
CA ARG A 19 -40.01 24.79 19.56
C ARG A 19 -39.87 26.11 18.79
N CYS A 20 -40.40 26.17 17.57
CA CYS A 20 -40.67 27.45 16.92
C CYS A 20 -42.08 27.91 17.31
N CYS A 21 -42.15 29.00 18.09
CA CYS A 21 -43.40 29.73 18.32
C CYS A 21 -43.71 30.58 17.09
N THR A 22 -44.70 30.18 16.28
CA THR A 22 -45.43 31.09 15.40
C THR A 22 -46.91 30.74 15.47
N SER A 23 -47.72 31.74 15.83
CA SER A 23 -49.17 31.65 15.96
C SER A 23 -49.83 31.20 14.66
N GLY A 24 -50.69 30.18 14.75
CA GLY A 24 -51.71 29.91 13.74
C GLY A 24 -51.25 29.15 12.49
N SER A 25 -50.72 27.94 12.64
CA SER A 25 -50.88 26.82 11.68
C SER A 25 -50.22 25.56 12.23
N LYS A 26 -50.74 24.38 11.85
CA LYS A 26 -50.43 23.05 12.42
C LYS A 26 -48.92 22.73 12.39
N PRO A 27 -48.37 22.02 13.40
CA PRO A 27 -46.96 21.68 13.42
C PRO A 27 -46.61 20.65 12.33
N LEU A 28 -45.73 21.02 11.41
CA LEU A 28 -45.08 20.08 10.50
C LEU A 28 -43.91 19.41 11.22
N LEU A 29 -43.96 18.08 11.33
CA LEU A 29 -42.87 17.27 11.87
C LEU A 29 -41.75 17.20 10.82
N CYS A 30 -40.65 17.91 11.04
CA CYS A 30 -39.47 17.82 10.17
C CYS A 30 -38.51 16.78 10.76
N VAL A 31 -38.49 15.56 10.20
CA VAL A 31 -37.53 14.52 10.55
C VAL A 31 -36.27 14.73 9.69
N TYR A 32 -35.17 15.14 10.29
CA TYR A 32 -33.86 15.10 9.65
C TYR A 32 -33.25 13.71 9.88
N VAL A 33 -33.24 12.88 8.84
CA VAL A 33 -32.44 11.65 8.81
C VAL A 33 -31.06 12.02 8.28
N CYS A 34 -30.06 12.05 9.16
CA CYS A 34 -28.66 12.18 8.75
C CYS A 34 -28.12 10.77 8.45
N ALA A 35 -28.15 10.36 7.19
CA ALA A 35 -27.46 9.15 6.75
C ALA A 35 -25.97 9.44 6.59
N CYS A 36 -25.15 8.92 7.51
CA CYS A 36 -23.70 8.86 7.31
C CYS A 36 -23.39 7.68 6.38
N THR A 37 -23.14 7.95 5.10
CA THR A 37 -22.49 6.98 4.20
C THR A 37 -20.99 7.30 4.11
N PRO A 38 -20.10 6.28 4.15
CA PRO A 38 -18.69 6.48 3.86
C PRO A 38 -18.51 6.69 2.35
N VAL A 39 -17.89 7.81 1.98
CA VAL A 39 -17.60 8.14 0.59
C VAL A 39 -16.39 7.34 0.12
N HIS A 40 -16.63 6.27 -0.65
CA HIS A 40 -15.65 5.72 -1.57
C HIS A 40 -15.94 6.24 -2.99
N ASN A 41 -14.87 6.71 -3.63
CA ASN A 41 -14.79 7.05 -5.06
C ASN A 41 -15.41 5.96 -5.94
N VAL A 42 -16.30 6.35 -6.85
CA VAL A 42 -16.63 5.56 -8.04
C VAL A 42 -16.43 6.44 -9.27
N SER A 43 -15.53 5.99 -10.13
CA SER A 43 -15.19 6.54 -11.44
C SER A 43 -16.23 6.19 -12.50
N SER A 44 -16.37 7.10 -13.47
CA SER A 44 -16.71 6.88 -14.88
C SER A 44 -17.86 5.93 -15.24
N PHE A 45 -18.98 6.52 -15.66
CA PHE A 45 -19.89 5.91 -16.63
C PHE A 45 -19.78 6.66 -17.96
N MET A 46 -19.55 5.89 -19.03
CA MET A 46 -19.63 6.33 -20.43
C MET A 46 -21.05 6.76 -20.79
N LEU A 47 -21.19 7.83 -21.55
CA LEU A 47 -22.36 8.04 -22.40
C LEU A 47 -21.97 8.83 -23.66
N THR A 48 -22.10 8.11 -24.77
CA THR A 48 -22.03 8.54 -26.17
C THR A 48 -23.27 9.34 -26.58
N ASP A 49 -23.07 10.13 -27.64
CA ASP A 49 -24.05 10.66 -28.59
C ASP A 49 -25.08 11.69 -28.11
N LEU A 50 -24.96 12.91 -28.64
CA LEU A 50 -25.96 13.59 -29.49
C LEU A 50 -25.63 15.09 -29.63
N LEU A 51 -24.96 15.46 -30.73
CA LEU A 51 -24.98 16.80 -31.32
C LEU A 51 -26.20 16.91 -32.26
N PRO A 52 -26.81 18.10 -32.44
CA PRO A 52 -26.53 18.86 -33.66
C PRO A 52 -26.71 20.41 -33.46
N PRO A 53 -26.77 21.27 -34.51
CA PRO A 53 -25.60 21.91 -35.12
C PRO A 53 -25.66 23.46 -35.14
N PHE A 54 -24.51 24.09 -35.36
CA PHE A 54 -24.37 25.52 -35.67
C PHE A 54 -24.91 25.87 -37.07
N PRO A 55 -25.33 27.14 -37.28
CA PRO A 55 -25.11 27.79 -38.56
C PRO A 55 -24.20 29.03 -38.45
N ARG A 56 -23.29 29.12 -39.43
CA ARG A 56 -22.48 30.28 -39.84
C ARG A 56 -23.34 31.27 -40.62
N PHE A 57 -23.16 32.58 -40.45
CA PHE A 57 -23.31 33.63 -41.48
C PHE A 57 -22.45 34.84 -41.03
N MET A 58 -21.31 35.14 -41.68
CA MET A 58 -21.11 36.02 -42.86
C MET A 58 -21.36 37.51 -42.57
N ALA A 59 -20.31 38.30 -42.87
CA ALA A 59 -20.18 39.73 -42.65
C ALA A 59 -21.02 40.59 -43.60
N ALA A 60 -21.40 41.79 -43.15
CA ALA A 60 -21.77 42.89 -44.03
C ALA A 60 -21.37 44.24 -43.41
N GLN A 61 -20.72 45.05 -44.24
CA GLN A 61 -20.34 46.44 -44.04
C GLN A 61 -21.59 47.35 -43.98
N SER A 62 -21.53 48.47 -43.26
CA SER A 62 -21.57 49.81 -43.90
C SER A 62 -21.94 50.94 -42.94
N SER A 63 -21.37 52.10 -43.24
CA SER A 63 -21.85 53.46 -42.98
C SER A 63 -21.89 53.99 -41.54
N ASN A 64 -20.97 54.93 -41.28
CA ASN A 64 -21.26 56.06 -40.39
C ASN A 64 -22.36 56.93 -41.00
N PRO A 65 -23.14 57.63 -40.17
CA PRO A 65 -23.14 59.08 -40.28
C PRO A 65 -23.06 59.82 -38.95
N SER A 66 -22.60 61.06 -39.09
CA SER A 66 -22.27 62.06 -38.08
C SER A 66 -23.44 62.54 -37.19
N ILE A 67 -23.09 62.86 -35.95
CA ILE A 67 -23.52 63.98 -35.09
C ILE A 67 -25.03 64.14 -34.79
N ALA A 68 -25.40 63.97 -33.52
CA ALA A 68 -26.39 64.83 -32.84
C ALA A 68 -26.17 64.83 -31.31
N ILE A 69 -26.18 66.04 -30.76
CA ILE A 69 -26.02 66.41 -29.35
C ILE A 69 -27.38 66.31 -28.63
N LEU A 70 -27.33 66.07 -27.31
CA LEU A 70 -28.33 66.35 -26.25
C LEU A 70 -29.09 65.17 -25.61
N SER A 71 -28.76 65.02 -24.32
CA SER A 71 -29.68 64.88 -23.18
C SER A 71 -30.10 63.49 -22.70
N ALA A 72 -29.80 63.29 -21.40
CA ALA A 72 -30.37 62.33 -20.44
C ALA A 72 -29.87 60.86 -20.47
N PRO A 73 -30.01 60.13 -19.35
CA PRO A 73 -29.41 60.36 -18.04
C PRO A 73 -28.39 59.23 -17.71
N ARG A 74 -27.66 59.36 -16.61
CA ARG A 74 -26.84 58.29 -16.00
C ARG A 74 -27.66 57.02 -15.79
N ALA A 75 -27.65 56.10 -16.76
CA ALA A 75 -28.00 54.72 -16.54
C ALA A 75 -26.70 54.00 -16.16
N LEU A 76 -26.53 53.77 -14.86
CA LEU A 76 -25.65 52.73 -14.33
C LEU A 76 -26.08 51.41 -14.97
N ALA A 77 -25.44 51.05 -16.08
CA ALA A 77 -25.45 49.69 -16.57
C ALA A 77 -24.75 48.86 -15.50
N MET A 78 -25.56 48.30 -14.59
CA MET A 78 -25.20 47.14 -13.79
C MET A 78 -24.69 46.09 -14.77
N PHE A 79 -23.37 45.99 -14.90
CA PHE A 79 -22.74 44.73 -15.24
C PHE A 79 -23.24 43.75 -14.17
N ARG A 80 -24.30 43.01 -14.47
CA ARG A 80 -24.65 41.79 -13.75
C ARG A 80 -23.45 40.87 -13.97
N PRO A 81 -22.59 40.64 -12.97
CA PRO A 81 -21.70 39.51 -13.07
C PRO A 81 -22.62 38.30 -12.99
N THR A 82 -22.54 37.42 -13.97
CA THR A 82 -23.06 36.06 -13.88
C THR A 82 -22.80 35.53 -12.47
N LEU A 83 -23.90 35.32 -11.72
CA LEU A 83 -23.94 34.92 -10.30
C LEU A 83 -23.52 33.45 -10.11
N ALA A 84 -22.40 33.09 -10.69
CA ALA A 84 -21.53 32.02 -10.24
C ALA A 84 -20.15 32.65 -10.05
N LEU A 85 -20.06 33.68 -9.21
CA LEU A 85 -18.81 34.02 -8.54
C LEU A 85 -18.36 32.73 -7.87
N CYS A 86 -17.39 32.04 -8.49
CA CYS A 86 -16.78 30.83 -7.96
C CYS A 86 -16.56 31.06 -6.47
N ALA A 87 -17.21 30.27 -5.61
CA ALA A 87 -17.24 30.42 -4.16
C ALA A 87 -15.84 30.18 -3.57
N SER A 88 -14.93 31.09 -3.88
CA SER A 88 -13.51 31.00 -3.61
C SER A 88 -13.20 31.75 -2.33
N LEU A 89 -12.45 31.09 -1.46
CA LEU A 89 -12.01 31.67 -0.20
C LEU A 89 -10.83 32.65 -0.36
N ARG A 90 -10.41 32.99 -1.58
CA ARG A 90 -9.21 33.80 -1.87
C ARG A 90 -9.10 35.08 -1.02
N TYR A 91 -10.21 35.80 -0.81
CA TYR A 91 -10.23 37.04 -0.05
C TYR A 91 -10.71 36.88 1.40
N ARG A 92 -11.02 35.64 1.83
CA ARG A 92 -11.47 35.32 3.19
C ARG A 92 -10.39 34.70 4.06
N ARG A 93 -9.31 34.21 3.45
CA ARG A 93 -8.16 33.59 4.14
C ARG A 93 -6.84 34.10 3.54
N PRO A 94 -5.73 34.03 4.28
CA PRO A 94 -4.40 34.36 3.77
C PRO A 94 -4.07 33.64 2.45
N TYR A 95 -3.27 34.30 1.61
CA TYR A 95 -2.97 33.82 0.25
C TYR A 95 -2.28 32.46 0.22
N TRP A 96 -1.40 32.16 1.19
CA TRP A 96 -0.70 30.87 1.29
C TRP A 96 -1.64 29.67 1.52
N MET A 97 -2.92 29.93 1.87
CA MET A 97 -3.95 28.90 2.02
C MET A 97 -4.72 28.65 0.72
N LEU A 98 -4.26 29.17 -0.42
CA LEU A 98 -4.88 28.88 -1.71
C LEU A 98 -4.85 27.37 -1.98
N PHE A 99 -5.94 26.82 -2.50
CA PHE A 99 -6.15 25.37 -2.69
C PHE A 99 -6.00 24.48 -1.45
N LEU A 100 -5.86 25.05 -0.25
CA LEU A 100 -5.86 24.27 0.99
C LEU A 100 -7.21 23.56 1.18
N LYS A 101 -7.14 22.24 1.32
CA LYS A 101 -8.21 21.29 1.62
C LYS A 101 -7.80 20.44 2.82
N ASP A 102 -8.76 19.76 3.44
CA ASP A 102 -8.52 18.72 4.47
C ASP A 102 -7.73 19.17 5.70
N ALA A 103 -7.77 20.46 6.02
CA ALA A 103 -7.29 20.98 7.29
C ALA A 103 -8.44 20.98 8.30
N ASP A 104 -8.20 20.42 9.50
CA ASP A 104 -9.22 20.26 10.56
C ASP A 104 -10.08 21.51 10.75
N ASN A 105 -9.42 22.66 10.95
CA ASN A 105 -10.06 23.97 10.95
C ASN A 105 -9.06 25.04 10.51
N TRP A 106 -9.23 25.56 9.29
CA TRP A 106 -8.32 26.55 8.72
C TRP A 106 -8.28 27.89 9.47
N LYS A 107 -9.30 28.21 10.28
CA LYS A 107 -9.36 29.46 11.06
C LYS A 107 -8.32 29.50 12.18
N ILE A 108 -7.88 28.34 12.67
CA ILE A 108 -6.82 28.27 13.69
C ILE A 108 -5.58 29.02 13.20
N TYR A 109 -5.20 28.76 11.95
CA TYR A 109 -3.95 29.24 11.37
C TYR A 109 -3.94 30.73 11.01
N THR A 110 -5.08 31.41 11.08
CA THR A 110 -5.14 32.87 10.88
C THR A 110 -4.86 33.67 12.15
N VAL A 111 -4.94 33.04 13.33
CA VAL A 111 -4.80 33.71 14.64
C VAL A 111 -3.65 33.15 15.50
N ILE A 112 -2.84 32.23 14.97
CA ILE A 112 -1.71 31.60 15.70
C ILE A 112 -0.72 32.61 16.29
N GLN A 113 -0.58 33.81 15.70
CA GLN A 113 0.38 34.81 16.19
C GLN A 113 -0.08 35.52 17.47
N GLN A 114 -1.33 35.35 17.89
CA GLN A 114 -1.76 35.84 19.21
C GLN A 114 -1.08 35.00 20.29
N PRO A 115 -0.60 35.61 21.40
CA PRO A 115 0.25 34.92 22.38
C PRO A 115 -0.44 33.70 23.01
N ASP A 116 -1.75 33.76 23.25
CA ASP A 116 -2.51 32.63 23.80
C ASP A 116 -2.57 31.44 22.83
N HIS A 117 -2.81 31.71 21.55
CA HIS A 117 -2.84 30.68 20.51
C HIS A 117 -1.43 30.19 20.16
N GLN A 118 -0.42 31.05 20.23
CA GLN A 118 0.98 30.67 20.05
C GLN A 118 1.42 29.70 21.14
N ARG A 119 1.11 30.00 22.41
CA ARG A 119 1.36 29.10 23.53
C ARG A 119 0.63 27.77 23.36
N THR A 120 -0.62 27.80 22.91
CA THR A 120 -1.41 26.59 22.64
C THR A 120 -0.76 25.73 21.56
N GLU A 121 -0.27 26.33 20.48
CA GLU A 121 0.44 25.62 19.42
C GLU A 121 1.74 24.99 19.92
N MET A 122 2.52 25.70 20.75
CA MET A 122 3.73 25.12 21.37
C MET A 122 3.41 23.91 22.25
N MET A 123 2.36 24.02 23.09
CA MET A 123 1.91 22.92 23.94
C MET A 123 1.40 21.73 23.11
N TYR A 124 0.71 22.00 22.01
CA TYR A 124 0.23 20.95 21.10
C TYR A 124 1.39 20.21 20.42
N GLN A 125 2.45 20.93 20.03
CA GLN A 125 3.64 20.30 19.44
C GLN A 125 4.41 19.44 20.44
N ALA A 126 4.45 19.84 21.72
CA ALA A 126 4.98 19.03 22.81
C ALA A 126 4.12 17.80 23.08
N TRP A 127 2.78 17.95 23.07
CA TRP A 127 1.84 16.84 23.25
C TRP A 127 1.98 15.76 22.16
N LEU A 128 2.19 16.17 20.91
CA LEU A 128 2.45 15.25 19.79
C LEU A 128 3.81 14.55 19.87
N GLY A 129 4.73 15.04 20.71
CA GLY A 129 6.07 14.49 20.87
C GLY A 129 6.99 14.62 19.64
N GLY A 130 8.17 14.00 19.74
CA GLY A 130 9.20 13.99 18.70
C GLY A 130 10.01 15.29 18.58
N LEU A 131 9.94 16.17 19.58
CA LEU A 131 10.65 17.45 19.63
C LEU A 131 11.26 17.65 21.00
N ASP A 132 12.53 18.03 21.02
CA ASP A 132 13.33 18.16 22.25
C ASP A 132 13.40 19.63 22.71
N ARG A 133 12.90 20.55 21.88
CA ARG A 133 12.84 21.99 22.13
C ARG A 133 11.45 22.53 21.82
N PRO A 134 11.03 23.62 22.49
CA PRO A 134 9.76 24.28 22.18
C PRO A 134 9.74 24.72 20.71
N TYR A 135 8.64 24.42 20.02
CA TYR A 135 8.52 24.61 18.58
C TYR A 135 7.14 25.18 18.23
N VAL A 136 7.14 26.14 17.31
CA VAL A 136 5.93 26.67 16.67
C VAL A 136 6.07 26.41 15.18
N ARG A 137 5.00 25.95 14.56
CA ARG A 137 5.00 25.75 13.10
C ARG A 137 5.18 27.09 12.34
N PRO A 138 5.67 27.05 11.09
CA PRO A 138 5.84 28.26 10.31
C PRO A 138 4.51 28.99 10.07
N LYS A 139 4.56 30.33 10.04
CA LYS A 139 3.38 31.22 9.88
C LYS A 139 2.55 30.92 8.62
N CYS A 140 3.21 30.48 7.55
CA CYS A 140 2.57 30.22 6.26
C CYS A 140 2.25 28.73 6.04
N MET A 141 2.07 27.94 7.11
CA MET A 141 1.78 26.51 7.02
C MET A 141 0.60 26.09 7.91
N ALA A 142 -0.35 25.37 7.31
CA ALA A 142 -1.52 24.79 7.99
C ALA A 142 -1.34 23.30 8.32
N HIS A 143 -0.51 22.57 7.57
CA HIS A 143 -0.14 21.20 7.91
C HIS A 143 1.24 21.18 8.57
N GLN A 144 1.57 20.07 9.23
CA GLN A 144 2.90 19.90 9.80
C GLN A 144 3.96 19.92 8.68
N PRO A 145 5.12 20.55 8.89
CA PRO A 145 6.20 20.49 7.90
C PRO A 145 6.59 19.06 7.59
N THR A 146 7.04 18.82 6.36
CA THR A 146 7.40 17.48 5.86
C THR A 146 8.41 16.79 6.76
N TRP A 147 9.46 17.50 7.21
CA TRP A 147 10.48 16.94 8.09
C TRP A 147 9.92 16.49 9.45
N LEU A 148 8.97 17.25 10.03
CA LEU A 148 8.40 16.94 11.34
C LEU A 148 7.40 15.79 11.23
N THR A 149 6.59 15.78 10.17
CA THR A 149 5.68 14.67 9.88
C THR A 149 6.46 13.39 9.60
N LYS A 150 7.55 13.46 8.84
CA LYS A 150 8.47 12.34 8.60
C LYS A 150 9.09 11.84 9.90
N LYS A 151 9.61 12.72 10.76
CA LYS A 151 10.17 12.35 12.08
C LYS A 151 9.13 11.64 12.94
N ARG A 152 7.91 12.18 13.04
CA ARG A 152 6.83 11.57 13.84
C ARG A 152 6.32 10.25 13.25
N HIS A 153 6.33 10.11 11.92
CA HIS A 153 6.00 8.85 11.28
C HIS A 153 7.02 7.75 11.61
N LEU A 154 8.31 8.07 11.61
CA LEU A 154 9.38 7.12 11.96
C LEU A 154 9.40 6.77 13.46
N LEU A 155 9.12 7.74 14.33
CA LEU A 155 9.05 7.53 15.78
C LEU A 155 7.77 6.82 16.23
N ARG A 156 6.78 6.71 15.36
CA ARG A 156 5.55 6.00 15.68
C ARG A 156 5.87 4.52 15.84
N LYS A 157 5.65 3.98 17.04
CA LYS A 157 5.75 2.55 17.30
C LYS A 157 4.79 1.79 16.38
N ALA A 158 5.23 0.61 15.93
CA ALA A 158 4.38 -0.29 15.18
C ALA A 158 3.17 -0.68 16.02
N ARG A 159 2.06 -1.05 15.35
CA ARG A 159 0.88 -1.56 16.06
C ARG A 159 1.09 -2.98 16.58
N LEU A 160 1.90 -3.75 15.87
CA LEU A 160 2.31 -5.08 16.25
C LEU A 160 3.64 -4.96 16.99
N ASP A 161 3.60 -5.22 18.30
CA ASP A 161 4.78 -5.24 19.15
C ASP A 161 5.09 -6.71 19.49
N GLY A 162 6.36 -7.13 19.35
CA GLY A 162 6.81 -8.48 19.71
C GLY A 162 6.45 -9.56 18.70
N ALA A 163 6.85 -9.39 17.43
CA ALA A 163 6.59 -10.37 16.37
C ALA A 163 7.18 -11.77 16.71
N GLU A 164 6.30 -12.75 16.81
CA GLU A 164 6.64 -14.14 17.10
C GLU A 164 7.04 -14.88 15.82
N THR A 165 6.19 -14.78 14.79
CA THR A 165 6.35 -15.56 13.56
C THR A 165 7.28 -14.86 12.56
N PRO A 166 7.94 -15.62 11.65
CA PRO A 166 8.70 -15.03 10.55
C PRO A 166 7.85 -14.10 9.69
N LEU A 167 6.58 -14.45 9.43
CA LEU A 167 5.67 -13.59 8.68
C LEU A 167 5.42 -12.27 9.38
N GLU A 168 5.16 -12.27 10.69
CA GLU A 168 4.94 -11.03 11.44
C GLU A 168 6.15 -10.08 11.37
N LYS A 169 7.36 -10.64 11.40
CA LYS A 169 8.60 -9.86 11.19
C LYS A 169 8.64 -9.28 9.77
N TYR A 170 8.29 -10.09 8.77
CA TYR A 170 8.20 -9.64 7.39
C TYR A 170 7.13 -8.55 7.18
N VAL A 171 5.99 -8.62 7.87
CA VAL A 171 4.95 -7.57 7.85
C VAL A 171 5.51 -6.24 8.40
N LEU A 172 6.33 -6.29 9.44
CA LEU A 172 6.98 -5.08 9.97
C LEU A 172 7.98 -4.49 8.96
N GLU A 173 8.73 -5.33 8.25
CA GLU A 173 9.63 -4.91 7.17
C GLU A 173 8.86 -4.33 5.97
N TRP A 174 7.76 -4.97 5.59
CA TRP A 174 6.83 -4.48 4.57
C TRP A 174 6.33 -3.08 4.89
N HIS A 175 5.93 -2.83 6.14
CA HIS A 175 5.50 -1.50 6.57
C HIS A 175 6.64 -0.47 6.54
N LYS A 176 7.87 -0.86 6.90
CA LYS A 176 9.03 0.04 6.83
C LYS A 176 9.39 0.41 5.39
N ARG A 177 9.32 -0.56 4.47
CA ARG A 177 9.70 -0.38 3.06
C ARG A 177 8.59 0.32 2.27
N PHE A 178 7.41 -0.27 2.20
CA PHE A 178 6.32 0.15 1.31
C PHE A 178 5.33 1.12 1.93
N HIS A 179 5.25 1.21 3.26
CA HIS A 179 4.40 2.17 3.96
C HIS A 179 5.21 3.29 4.63
N SER A 180 6.36 3.63 4.04
CA SER A 180 7.18 4.76 4.49
C SER A 180 6.51 6.11 4.19
N PHE A 181 6.88 7.14 4.97
CA PHE A 181 6.32 8.47 4.79
C PHE A 181 6.71 9.05 3.42
N GLN A 182 5.71 9.25 2.55
CA GLN A 182 5.90 9.66 1.15
C GLN A 182 6.80 8.69 0.37
N GLY A 183 6.72 7.39 0.68
CA GLY A 183 7.40 6.34 -0.06
C GLY A 183 6.97 6.31 -1.53
N THR A 184 7.93 6.10 -2.42
CA THR A 184 7.72 5.99 -3.87
C THR A 184 7.77 4.55 -4.36
N GLU A 185 8.43 3.67 -3.60
CA GLU A 185 8.58 2.26 -3.93
C GLU A 185 7.26 1.53 -3.81
N ARG A 186 6.94 0.75 -4.84
CA ARG A 186 5.76 -0.12 -4.87
C ARG A 186 6.21 -1.57 -4.64
N PRO A 187 5.41 -2.39 -3.92
CA PRO A 187 5.71 -3.80 -3.79
C PRO A 187 5.74 -4.52 -5.14
N THR A 188 6.48 -5.62 -5.21
CA THR A 188 6.46 -6.56 -6.34
C THR A 188 5.54 -7.76 -6.05
N ALA A 189 5.29 -8.57 -7.08
CA ALA A 189 4.58 -9.83 -6.91
C ALA A 189 5.45 -10.84 -6.12
N ASP A 190 6.77 -10.86 -6.35
CA ASP A 190 7.71 -11.70 -5.59
C ASP A 190 7.72 -11.38 -4.08
N ASP A 191 7.63 -10.09 -3.72
CA ASP A 191 7.53 -9.68 -2.31
C ASP A 191 6.25 -10.28 -1.67
N LEU A 192 5.17 -10.42 -2.45
CA LEU A 192 3.92 -11.04 -2.01
C LEU A 192 4.02 -12.57 -1.97
N HIS A 193 4.73 -13.20 -2.90
CA HIS A 193 5.00 -14.65 -2.86
C HIS A 193 5.79 -15.02 -1.61
N THR A 194 6.81 -14.22 -1.28
CA THR A 194 7.58 -14.35 -0.04
C THR A 194 6.67 -14.30 1.20
N ALA A 195 5.67 -13.40 1.21
CA ALA A 195 4.69 -13.35 2.30
C ALA A 195 3.84 -14.62 2.39
N PHE A 196 3.47 -15.22 1.26
CA PHE A 196 2.67 -16.46 1.24
C PHE A 196 3.48 -17.69 1.65
N ASP A 197 4.77 -17.72 1.35
CA ASP A 197 5.65 -18.83 1.73
C ASP A 197 5.93 -18.90 3.23
N LEU A 198 5.90 -17.77 3.93
CA LEU A 198 6.10 -17.70 5.37
C LEU A 198 4.82 -18.00 6.19
N VAL A 199 3.73 -18.45 5.55
CA VAL A 199 2.47 -18.76 6.24
C VAL A 199 2.56 -20.11 6.95
N GLU A 200 2.53 -20.07 8.29
CA GLU A 200 2.52 -21.28 9.14
C GLU A 200 1.21 -21.43 9.91
N ARG A 201 0.72 -20.33 10.51
CA ARG A 201 -0.48 -20.33 11.36
C ARG A 201 -1.69 -19.76 10.60
N PRO A 202 -2.93 -20.08 10.99
CA PRO A 202 -4.11 -19.49 10.35
C PRO A 202 -4.20 -17.96 10.53
N LEU A 203 -3.56 -17.41 11.58
CA LEU A 203 -3.44 -15.96 11.75
C LEU A 203 -2.53 -15.33 10.69
N ASP A 204 -1.45 -16.01 10.32
CA ASP A 204 -0.49 -15.57 9.31
C ASP A 204 -1.18 -15.41 7.95
N LEU A 205 -2.06 -16.35 7.59
CA LEU A 205 -2.86 -16.25 6.36
C LEU A 205 -3.69 -14.95 6.33
N SER A 206 -4.19 -14.48 7.47
CA SER A 206 -4.96 -13.23 7.53
C SER A 206 -4.09 -12.00 7.25
N TYR A 207 -2.84 -11.99 7.74
CA TYR A 207 -1.87 -10.94 7.42
C TYR A 207 -1.51 -10.97 5.93
N ALA A 208 -1.19 -12.15 5.39
CA ALA A 208 -0.86 -12.32 3.98
C ALA A 208 -2.03 -11.91 3.05
N CYS A 209 -3.28 -12.27 3.39
CA CYS A 209 -4.46 -11.84 2.65
C CYS A 209 -4.67 -10.30 2.69
N GLN A 210 -4.36 -9.66 3.81
CA GLN A 210 -4.40 -8.20 3.90
C GLN A 210 -3.33 -7.56 3.00
N LEU A 211 -2.12 -8.13 2.95
CA LEU A 211 -1.09 -7.68 2.02
C LEU A 211 -1.53 -7.83 0.57
N LEU A 212 -2.13 -8.97 0.19
CA LEU A 212 -2.72 -9.16 -1.15
C LEU A 212 -3.75 -8.07 -1.48
N ASN A 213 -4.64 -7.75 -0.53
CA ASN A 213 -5.63 -6.70 -0.71
C ASN A 213 -4.96 -5.32 -0.92
N THR A 214 -3.89 -5.01 -0.19
CA THR A 214 -3.13 -3.77 -0.43
C THR A 214 -2.44 -3.78 -1.80
N CYS A 215 -1.89 -4.90 -2.25
CA CYS A 215 -1.27 -5.02 -3.56
C CYS A 215 -2.29 -4.77 -4.69
N ARG A 216 -3.49 -5.34 -4.58
CA ARG A 216 -4.54 -5.17 -5.59
C ARG A 216 -5.19 -3.80 -5.56
N ASN A 217 -5.66 -3.35 -4.39
CA ASN A 217 -6.53 -2.17 -4.30
C ASN A 217 -5.80 -0.86 -4.06
N VAL A 218 -4.71 -0.87 -3.28
CA VAL A 218 -3.96 0.35 -2.95
C VAL A 218 -2.87 0.56 -4.00
N ASN A 219 -2.08 -0.48 -4.26
CA ASN A 219 -0.93 -0.39 -5.13
C ASN A 219 -1.25 -0.72 -6.59
N ASN A 220 -2.42 -1.28 -6.90
CA ASN A 220 -2.84 -1.68 -8.26
C ASN A 220 -1.75 -2.44 -9.02
N ILE A 221 -1.23 -3.49 -8.39
CA ILE A 221 -0.22 -4.38 -8.97
C ILE A 221 -0.93 -5.48 -9.75
N ARG A 222 -0.39 -5.80 -10.92
CA ARG A 222 -0.77 -7.01 -11.67
C ARG A 222 0.05 -8.17 -11.13
N PHE A 223 -0.62 -9.25 -10.77
CA PHE A 223 0.04 -10.46 -10.26
C PHE A 223 0.67 -11.29 -11.37
N ASP A 224 1.57 -12.18 -11.01
CA ASP A 224 2.16 -13.15 -11.93
C ASP A 224 1.27 -14.39 -12.10
N ALA A 225 1.56 -15.18 -13.13
CA ALA A 225 0.78 -16.37 -13.48
C ALA A 225 0.73 -17.39 -12.32
N ASP A 226 1.83 -17.51 -11.58
CA ASP A 226 2.01 -18.51 -10.52
C ASP A 226 1.46 -18.05 -9.17
N THR A 227 1.04 -16.79 -9.06
CA THR A 227 0.57 -16.20 -7.79
C THR A 227 -0.64 -16.96 -7.23
N PHE A 228 -1.51 -17.48 -8.10
CA PHE A 228 -2.66 -18.25 -7.65
C PHE A 228 -2.26 -19.61 -7.08
N LEU A 229 -1.26 -20.28 -7.67
CA LEU A 229 -0.73 -21.55 -7.17
C LEU A 229 -0.14 -21.36 -5.77
N ILE A 230 0.73 -20.37 -5.60
CA ILE A 230 1.38 -20.06 -4.30
C ILE A 230 0.32 -19.71 -3.23
N PHE A 231 -0.72 -18.97 -3.63
CA PHE A 231 -1.84 -18.67 -2.73
C PHE A 231 -2.61 -19.92 -2.28
N VAL A 232 -2.88 -20.85 -3.20
CA VAL A 232 -3.53 -22.13 -2.87
C VAL A 232 -2.66 -22.93 -1.92
N GLU A 233 -1.36 -23.00 -2.17
CA GLU A 233 -0.41 -23.69 -1.27
C GLU A 233 -0.42 -23.10 0.13
N ALA A 234 -0.36 -21.77 0.26
CA ALA A 234 -0.44 -21.10 1.55
C ALA A 234 -1.76 -21.37 2.29
N CYS A 235 -2.88 -21.48 1.56
CA CYS A 235 -4.17 -21.84 2.16
C CYS A 235 -4.21 -23.31 2.63
N MET A 236 -3.58 -24.22 1.89
CA MET A 236 -3.52 -25.64 2.25
C MET A 236 -2.59 -25.90 3.44
N ARG A 237 -1.52 -25.12 3.64
CA ARG A 237 -0.65 -25.22 4.84
C ARG A 237 -1.42 -25.02 6.16
N VAL A 238 -2.49 -24.23 6.12
CA VAL A 238 -3.33 -23.91 7.30
C VAL A 238 -4.71 -24.58 7.25
N ASP A 239 -4.91 -25.55 6.36
CA ASP A 239 -6.17 -26.26 6.13
C ASP A 239 -7.40 -25.37 5.86
N ARG A 240 -7.19 -24.23 5.18
CA ARG A 240 -8.25 -23.26 4.81
C ARG A 240 -8.65 -23.36 3.34
N LYS A 241 -9.21 -24.51 2.95
CA LYS A 241 -9.72 -24.75 1.58
C LYS A 241 -10.88 -23.82 1.20
N ASP A 242 -11.64 -23.34 2.19
CA ASP A 242 -12.72 -22.38 2.03
C ASP A 242 -12.26 -21.07 1.38
N CYS A 243 -11.09 -20.55 1.81
CA CYS A 243 -10.51 -19.33 1.25
C CYS A 243 -10.07 -19.51 -0.21
N ALA A 244 -9.51 -20.67 -0.54
CA ALA A 244 -9.09 -20.99 -1.90
C ALA A 244 -10.29 -21.12 -2.85
N GLN A 245 -11.37 -21.78 -2.42
CA GLN A 245 -12.60 -21.88 -3.19
C GLN A 245 -13.25 -20.50 -3.43
N TYR A 246 -13.29 -19.66 -2.39
CA TYR A 246 -13.78 -18.28 -2.52
C TYR A 246 -12.95 -17.46 -3.51
N ALA A 247 -11.62 -17.67 -3.53
CA ALA A 247 -10.74 -17.00 -4.47
C ALA A 247 -10.98 -17.41 -5.92
N LEU A 248 -11.39 -18.66 -6.16
CA LEU A 248 -11.76 -19.15 -7.49
C LEU A 248 -13.04 -18.48 -7.99
N GLU A 249 -14.06 -18.36 -7.15
CA GLU A 249 -15.33 -17.70 -7.51
C GLU A 249 -15.14 -16.20 -7.83
N LYS A 250 -14.21 -15.54 -7.13
CA LYS A 250 -13.97 -14.10 -7.22
C LYS A 250 -12.59 -13.73 -7.78
N ALA A 251 -12.01 -14.61 -8.58
CA ALA A 251 -10.70 -14.43 -9.22
C ALA A 251 -10.47 -13.04 -9.84
N PRO A 252 -11.37 -12.50 -10.70
CA PRO A 252 -11.12 -11.20 -11.34
C PRO A 252 -11.14 -10.03 -10.34
N GLN A 253 -11.90 -10.15 -9.24
CA GLN A 253 -11.98 -9.12 -8.20
C GLN A 253 -10.69 -9.08 -7.38
N LEU A 254 -10.17 -10.26 -7.01
CA LEU A 254 -8.91 -10.38 -6.28
C LEU A 254 -7.69 -10.04 -7.14
N GLY A 255 -7.80 -10.17 -8.47
CA GLY A 255 -6.73 -9.83 -9.41
C GLY A 255 -5.97 -11.02 -9.96
N PHE A 256 -6.44 -12.24 -9.68
CA PHE A 256 -5.94 -13.46 -10.31
C PHE A 256 -6.44 -13.51 -11.76
N TRP A 257 -5.54 -13.26 -12.71
CA TRP A 257 -5.85 -13.29 -14.14
C TRP A 257 -5.56 -14.65 -14.77
N HIS A 258 -4.62 -15.40 -14.19
CA HIS A 258 -4.26 -16.75 -14.59
C HIS A 258 -4.61 -17.72 -13.45
N ILE A 259 -5.29 -18.81 -13.79
CA ILE A 259 -5.62 -19.90 -12.88
C ILE A 259 -5.42 -21.20 -13.65
N ASP A 260 -4.54 -22.05 -13.14
CA ASP A 260 -4.31 -23.36 -13.71
C ASP A 260 -5.54 -24.25 -13.61
N GLU A 261 -5.80 -25.02 -14.67
CA GLU A 261 -6.92 -25.96 -14.70
C GLU A 261 -6.84 -27.00 -13.59
N ASN A 262 -5.64 -27.45 -13.23
CA ASN A 262 -5.43 -28.45 -12.18
C ASN A 262 -5.89 -27.90 -10.83
N CYS A 263 -5.49 -26.67 -10.48
CA CYS A 263 -5.96 -25.99 -9.27
C CYS A 263 -7.48 -25.79 -9.29
N ARG A 264 -8.06 -25.46 -10.45
CA ARG A 264 -9.51 -25.30 -10.60
C ARG A 264 -10.26 -26.61 -10.34
N LYS A 265 -9.85 -27.70 -11.00
CA LYS A 265 -10.45 -29.04 -10.86
C LYS A 265 -10.32 -29.56 -9.44
N TYR A 266 -9.19 -29.31 -8.78
CA TYR A 266 -8.96 -29.66 -7.37
C TYR A 266 -9.93 -28.96 -6.41
N LEU A 267 -10.10 -27.64 -6.57
CA LEU A 267 -10.94 -26.84 -5.68
C LEU A 267 -12.43 -27.13 -5.87
N VAL A 268 -12.85 -27.47 -7.10
CA VAL A 268 -14.22 -27.91 -7.40
C VAL A 268 -14.48 -29.35 -6.92
N GLY A 269 -13.43 -30.16 -6.77
CA GLY A 269 -13.51 -31.56 -6.36
C GLY A 269 -13.64 -32.55 -7.54
N GLU A 270 -13.38 -32.11 -8.77
CA GLU A 270 -13.26 -32.99 -9.94
C GLU A 270 -11.97 -33.80 -9.91
N GLN A 271 -10.92 -33.26 -9.28
CA GLN A 271 -9.62 -33.89 -9.08
C GLN A 271 -9.23 -33.86 -7.60
N THR A 272 -8.38 -34.80 -7.19
CA THR A 272 -7.85 -34.94 -5.81
C THR A 272 -6.47 -34.32 -5.62
N TRP A 273 -5.87 -33.76 -6.67
CA TRP A 273 -4.55 -33.12 -6.62
C TRP A 273 -4.54 -31.80 -7.38
N TYR A 274 -3.73 -30.84 -6.92
CA TYR A 274 -3.61 -29.52 -7.56
C TYR A 274 -2.26 -29.29 -8.25
N LYS A 275 -1.19 -29.98 -7.81
CA LYS A 275 0.12 -29.91 -8.45
C LYS A 275 0.78 -31.29 -8.54
N LEU A 276 1.58 -31.44 -9.58
CA LEU A 276 2.54 -32.52 -9.73
C LEU A 276 3.94 -31.93 -9.49
N SER A 277 4.62 -32.36 -8.42
CA SER A 277 5.98 -31.87 -8.15
C SER A 277 6.93 -32.41 -9.23
N PRO A 278 7.67 -31.54 -9.94
CA PRO A 278 8.64 -31.98 -10.93
C PRO A 278 9.86 -32.67 -10.31
N LEU A 279 10.18 -32.34 -9.05
CA LEU A 279 11.32 -32.90 -8.33
C LEU A 279 11.00 -34.29 -7.78
N ASP A 280 9.86 -34.42 -7.11
CA ASP A 280 9.49 -35.67 -6.44
C ASP A 280 8.68 -36.61 -7.34
N ASN A 281 8.14 -36.08 -8.44
CA ASN A 281 7.18 -36.77 -9.32
C ASN A 281 5.91 -37.27 -8.59
N MET A 282 5.52 -36.57 -7.51
CA MET A 282 4.40 -36.90 -6.63
C MET A 282 3.25 -35.89 -6.76
N TYR A 283 2.02 -36.36 -6.58
CA TYR A 283 0.82 -35.53 -6.52
C TYR A 283 0.58 -34.95 -5.12
N TYR A 284 0.30 -33.65 -5.05
CA TYR A 284 -0.06 -32.95 -3.80
C TYR A 284 -1.56 -32.59 -3.78
N PRO A 285 -2.23 -32.66 -2.60
CA PRO A 285 -1.69 -32.99 -1.27
C PRO A 285 -1.30 -34.46 -1.13
N LEU A 286 -0.31 -34.74 -0.28
CA LEU A 286 0.22 -36.11 -0.09
C LEU A 286 -0.80 -37.04 0.57
N ASP A 287 -1.57 -36.52 1.52
CA ASP A 287 -2.54 -37.30 2.30
C ASP A 287 -3.71 -37.82 1.45
N GLU A 288 -4.18 -37.02 0.50
CA GLU A 288 -5.31 -37.38 -0.37
C GLU A 288 -4.90 -38.32 -1.51
N ASN A 289 -3.60 -38.40 -1.85
CA ASN A 289 -3.11 -39.09 -3.05
C ASN A 289 -2.14 -40.24 -2.74
N VAL A 290 -2.18 -40.79 -1.53
CA VAL A 290 -1.33 -41.93 -1.12
C VAL A 290 -1.45 -43.11 -2.10
N GLU A 291 -2.64 -43.39 -2.63
CA GLU A 291 -2.86 -44.49 -3.58
C GLU A 291 -2.28 -44.21 -4.97
N LEU A 292 -2.47 -43.00 -5.49
CA LEU A 292 -1.94 -42.57 -6.79
C LEU A 292 -0.42 -42.42 -6.78
N ASN A 293 0.14 -42.08 -5.62
CA ASN A 293 1.57 -41.91 -5.44
C ASN A 293 2.31 -43.23 -5.17
N LYS A 294 1.65 -44.28 -4.67
CA LYS A 294 2.26 -45.61 -4.49
C LYS A 294 2.77 -46.22 -5.80
N THR A 295 2.18 -45.86 -6.93
CA THR A 295 2.55 -46.37 -8.26
C THR A 295 3.57 -45.49 -8.98
N ARG A 296 3.91 -44.32 -8.44
CA ARG A 296 4.94 -43.43 -8.97
C ARG A 296 6.19 -43.51 -8.10
N SER A 297 7.25 -44.11 -8.63
CA SER A 297 8.58 -43.95 -8.08
C SER A 297 9.23 -42.69 -8.65
N ALA A 298 10.13 -42.08 -7.87
CA ALA A 298 11.02 -41.04 -8.36
C ALA A 298 11.68 -41.50 -9.68
N PRO A 299 11.95 -40.59 -10.63
CA PRO A 299 12.76 -40.95 -11.78
C PRO A 299 14.09 -41.51 -11.27
N GLU A 300 14.38 -42.78 -11.57
CA GLU A 300 15.72 -43.32 -11.36
C GLU A 300 16.71 -42.42 -12.12
N PRO A 301 17.89 -42.09 -11.53
CA PRO A 301 18.95 -41.42 -12.27
C PRO A 301 19.46 -42.40 -13.33
N THR A 302 18.77 -42.43 -14.48
CA THR A 302 19.11 -43.30 -15.59
C THR A 302 20.27 -42.66 -16.33
N ALA A 303 21.45 -43.18 -16.04
CA ALA A 303 22.55 -43.21 -16.98
C ALA A 303 22.05 -43.71 -18.35
N ALA A 304 22.27 -42.87 -19.37
CA ALA A 304 22.47 -43.19 -20.78
C ALA A 304 21.42 -44.05 -21.54
N ALA A 305 20.61 -43.38 -22.37
CA ALA A 305 20.38 -43.68 -23.80
C ALA A 305 19.50 -42.54 -24.38
N GLY A 306 19.85 -41.73 -25.38
CA GLY A 306 20.82 -41.82 -26.46
C GLY A 306 20.11 -41.70 -27.82
N VAL A 307 19.80 -40.49 -28.30
CA VAL A 307 19.52 -40.21 -29.74
C VAL A 307 20.05 -38.82 -30.16
N LYS A 308 21.27 -38.85 -30.71
CA LYS A 308 21.90 -38.07 -31.81
C LYS A 308 21.47 -36.63 -32.17
N SER A 309 22.40 -35.70 -31.95
CA SER A 309 22.98 -34.75 -32.92
C SER A 309 24.17 -34.06 -32.23
N GLY A 310 25.45 -34.30 -32.53
CA GLY A 310 26.14 -33.91 -33.77
C GLY A 310 26.86 -32.56 -33.59
N GLY A 311 28.13 -32.57 -33.17
CA GLY A 311 28.99 -31.36 -33.12
C GLY A 311 30.00 -31.41 -31.97
N ALA A 312 31.28 -31.22 -32.27
CA ALA A 312 32.46 -31.54 -31.46
C ALA A 312 32.96 -30.39 -30.55
N ASP A 313 34.00 -30.74 -29.77
CA ASP A 313 34.82 -29.99 -28.80
C ASP A 313 34.18 -29.84 -27.42
N GLY A 314 34.71 -30.36 -26.32
CA GLY A 314 36.05 -30.84 -26.04
C GLY A 314 36.51 -30.17 -24.75
N ASP A 315 36.10 -30.68 -23.59
CA ASP A 315 36.87 -30.49 -22.37
C ASP A 315 36.60 -31.64 -21.40
N ALA A 316 37.68 -32.17 -20.84
CA ALA A 316 37.69 -33.37 -20.05
C ALA A 316 37.16 -33.07 -18.64
N GLU A 317 36.16 -33.82 -18.19
CA GLU A 317 35.82 -33.89 -16.77
C GLU A 317 37.01 -34.50 -16.02
N GLU A 318 37.82 -33.65 -15.39
CA GLU A 318 38.69 -34.08 -14.30
C GLU A 318 37.80 -34.65 -13.17
N PRO A 319 38.23 -35.74 -12.51
CA PRO A 319 37.44 -36.32 -11.44
C PRO A 319 37.31 -35.30 -10.32
N VAL A 320 36.06 -34.95 -9.98
CA VAL A 320 35.67 -33.96 -8.96
C VAL A 320 36.40 -34.16 -7.61
N ASP A 321 36.90 -35.36 -7.35
CA ASP A 321 37.71 -35.69 -6.17
C ASP A 321 39.08 -34.98 -6.13
N ASP A 322 39.71 -34.72 -7.28
CA ASP A 322 41.00 -34.00 -7.37
C ASP A 322 40.81 -32.49 -7.11
N GLU A 323 39.67 -31.93 -7.53
CA GLU A 323 39.33 -30.52 -7.27
C GLU A 323 38.98 -30.30 -5.78
N ILE A 324 38.29 -31.25 -5.15
CA ILE A 324 38.04 -31.21 -3.70
C ILE A 324 39.36 -31.29 -2.92
N ALA A 325 40.28 -32.18 -3.31
CA ALA A 325 41.59 -32.28 -2.67
C ALA A 325 42.42 -31.00 -2.83
N ARG A 326 42.33 -30.33 -4.00
CA ARG A 326 43.00 -29.05 -4.24
C ARG A 326 42.43 -27.93 -3.38
N LEU A 327 41.11 -27.83 -3.28
CA LEU A 327 40.43 -26.80 -2.48
C LEU A 327 40.65 -26.99 -0.97
N GLN A 328 40.75 -28.23 -0.49
CA GLN A 328 41.10 -28.52 0.91
C GLN A 328 42.54 -28.09 1.23
N ALA A 329 43.50 -28.33 0.33
CA ALA A 329 44.88 -27.89 0.52
C ALA A 329 45.03 -26.35 0.48
N GLU A 330 44.23 -25.67 -0.34
CA GLU A 330 44.22 -24.21 -0.42
C GLU A 330 43.64 -23.56 0.85
N LEU A 331 42.61 -24.15 1.46
CA LEU A 331 42.06 -23.69 2.74
C LEU A 331 43.03 -23.90 3.90
N GLU A 332 43.73 -25.04 3.97
CA GLU A 332 44.76 -25.27 5.01
C GLU A 332 45.94 -24.30 4.89
N ALA A 333 46.33 -23.91 3.67
CA ALA A 333 47.37 -22.90 3.46
C ALA A 333 46.93 -21.52 3.97
N LEU A 334 45.69 -21.12 3.70
CA LEU A 334 45.14 -19.82 4.14
C LEU A 334 44.96 -19.76 5.67
N GLU A 335 44.57 -20.85 6.33
CA GLU A 335 44.48 -20.91 7.80
C GLU A 335 45.86 -20.83 8.46
N LYS A 336 46.88 -21.36 7.80
CA LYS A 336 48.28 -21.27 8.25
C LYS A 336 48.88 -19.87 8.05
N GLU A 337 48.50 -19.15 6.99
CA GLU A 337 48.91 -17.75 6.80
C GLU A 337 48.18 -16.81 7.77
N ALA A 338 46.91 -17.08 8.08
CA ALA A 338 46.14 -16.30 9.05
C ALA A 338 46.67 -16.43 10.49
N SER A 339 47.16 -17.61 10.87
CA SER A 339 47.75 -17.85 12.20
C SER A 339 49.16 -17.26 12.37
N VAL A 340 49.88 -16.98 11.28
CA VAL A 340 51.20 -16.31 11.32
C VAL A 340 51.06 -14.78 11.41
N ALA A 341 49.94 -14.21 10.96
CA ALA A 341 49.70 -12.76 11.01
C ALA A 341 49.33 -12.22 12.41
N GLU A 342 49.01 -13.08 13.38
CA GLU A 342 48.65 -12.68 14.75
C GLU A 342 49.83 -12.70 15.75
N GLU A 343 51.00 -13.26 15.40
CA GLU A 343 52.18 -13.33 16.30
C GLU A 343 53.16 -12.13 16.18
N ASP A 344 52.95 -11.20 15.24
CA ASP A 344 53.88 -10.07 15.00
C ASP A 344 53.48 -8.72 15.66
N VAL A 345 52.54 -8.70 16.63
CA VAL A 345 52.10 -7.45 17.30
C VAL A 345 52.62 -7.27 18.74
N GLU A 346 53.31 -8.25 19.34
CA GLU A 346 53.93 -8.07 20.67
C GLU A 346 55.46 -8.05 20.60
N GLY A 347 56.04 -6.86 20.38
CA GLY A 347 57.48 -6.65 20.57
C GLY A 347 57.96 -5.21 20.43
N VAL A 348 58.50 -4.67 21.53
CA VAL A 348 59.33 -3.44 21.69
C VAL A 348 58.55 -2.13 21.93
N VAL A 349 58.31 -1.64 23.15
CA VAL A 349 59.17 -1.21 24.30
C VAL A 349 59.70 0.23 24.20
N ASP A 350 59.30 1.04 25.19
CA ASP A 350 59.91 2.22 25.85
C ASP A 350 60.32 3.48 25.07
N GLY A 351 60.05 4.65 25.68
CA GLY A 351 60.90 5.84 25.53
C GLY A 351 60.19 7.20 25.58
N ASP A 352 60.12 7.74 26.80
CA ASP A 352 59.99 9.15 27.24
C ASP A 352 60.05 10.32 26.23
N ASP A 353 59.28 11.36 26.55
CA ASP A 353 59.75 12.70 26.99
C ASP A 353 58.92 13.89 26.45
N VAL A 354 58.24 14.54 27.40
CA VAL A 354 58.18 16.00 27.64
C VAL A 354 58.33 16.95 26.43
N HIS A 355 57.26 17.71 26.15
CA HIS A 355 57.38 19.18 26.11
C HIS A 355 56.07 19.91 26.43
N LYS A 356 56.13 20.69 27.50
CA LYS A 356 55.29 21.85 27.78
C LYS A 356 55.40 22.88 26.64
N LYS A 357 54.27 23.37 26.16
CA LYS A 357 53.89 24.79 26.23
C LYS A 357 52.43 25.00 25.88
#